data_AF-A0A1B6Y9V0-F1
#
_entry.id   AF-A0A1B6Y9V0-F1
#
_cell.length_a   1.000
_cell.length_b   1.000
_cell.length_c   1.000
_cell.angle_alpha   90.00
_cell.angle_beta   90.00
_cell.angle_gamma   90.00
#
_symmetry.space_group_name_H-M   'P 1'
#
loop_
_entity.id
_entity.type
_entity.pdbx_description
1 polymer ?
#
loop_
_entity_poly.entity_id
_entity_poly.type
_entity_poly.pdbx_seq_one_letter_code
_entity_poly.pdbx_strand_id
1 'polypeptide(L)'
;MEYLRSLDEETLRTLDTDADSLKDYSEMYEHDTDPLDADTDDDDLTDGQEVNEYNTNPLVADTDGDGLSDGDEVNSYNTDPNNADTDGDGLSDGDEINRYNTDPNDANGDADGDGVSDVDEINTHGTDPNNPDSDGDGFTDGQELEMGTNPMDGSDPVFIDMNAFNTINFGFDRSNISDAAAANLAENVELLRNAPAFRVRVDAYTDHVGGDQYNLRLSLRRAKSVVDFYTSNGISADRIESQGLGKAPVACMDETEERGCEANRRAESHPISTLKYSPKK
;
A
#
# COMPACT_ATOMS: atom_id res chain seq x y z
N MET A 1 -49.33 -22.07 -23.26
CA MET A 1 -48.74 -23.20 -24.02
C MET A 1 -49.66 -23.94 -25.02
N GLU A 2 -50.71 -24.70 -24.65
CA GLU A 2 -51.47 -25.47 -25.65
C GLU A 2 -52.13 -24.62 -26.76
N TYR A 3 -52.56 -23.40 -26.42
CA TYR A 3 -53.10 -22.44 -27.38
C TYR A 3 -52.04 -21.95 -28.37
N LEU A 4 -50.87 -21.52 -27.89
CA LEU A 4 -49.78 -21.00 -28.72
C LEU A 4 -49.29 -22.06 -29.73
N ARG A 5 -49.18 -23.32 -29.30
CA ARG A 5 -48.84 -24.47 -30.17
C ARG A 5 -49.89 -24.77 -31.25
N SER A 6 -51.09 -24.19 -31.17
CA SER A 6 -52.15 -24.35 -32.17
C SER A 6 -52.19 -23.24 -33.21
N LEU A 7 -51.45 -22.14 -32.98
CA LEU A 7 -51.38 -21.00 -33.90
C LEU A 7 -50.47 -21.32 -35.10
N ASP A 8 -50.72 -20.62 -36.21
CA ASP A 8 -49.82 -20.66 -37.36
C ASP A 8 -48.55 -19.81 -37.13
N GLU A 9 -47.51 -20.10 -37.91
CA GLU A 9 -46.21 -19.44 -37.81
C GLU A 9 -46.26 -17.93 -38.07
N GLU A 10 -47.12 -17.46 -38.99
CA GLU A 10 -47.24 -16.04 -39.30
C GLU A 10 -47.79 -15.26 -38.10
N THR A 11 -48.75 -15.86 -37.40
CA THR A 11 -49.27 -15.31 -36.15
C THR A 11 -48.19 -15.26 -35.08
N LEU A 12 -47.47 -16.37 -34.82
CA LEU A 12 -46.43 -16.44 -33.79
C LEU A 12 -45.26 -15.48 -34.03
N ARG A 13 -44.92 -15.17 -35.29
CA ARG A 13 -43.87 -14.19 -35.63
C ARG A 13 -44.23 -12.75 -35.28
N THR A 14 -45.49 -12.47 -34.94
CA THR A 14 -45.97 -11.12 -34.60
C THR A 14 -46.55 -11.02 -33.19
N LEU A 15 -46.78 -12.17 -32.54
CA LEU A 15 -47.28 -12.26 -31.18
C LEU A 15 -46.11 -12.14 -30.20
N ASP A 16 -46.42 -11.58 -29.04
CA ASP A 16 -45.51 -11.27 -27.94
C ASP A 16 -46.40 -11.32 -26.69
N THR A 17 -46.49 -12.52 -26.10
CA THR A 17 -47.58 -12.87 -25.18
C THR A 17 -47.33 -12.36 -23.76
N ASP A 18 -46.08 -12.36 -23.29
CA ASP A 18 -45.65 -11.80 -21.99
C ASP A 18 -45.14 -10.35 -22.09
N ALA A 19 -45.00 -9.81 -23.29
CA ALA A 19 -44.67 -8.40 -23.57
C ALA A 19 -43.23 -8.01 -23.17
N ASP A 20 -42.30 -8.94 -23.32
CA ASP A 20 -40.87 -8.79 -23.04
C ASP A 20 -40.06 -8.23 -24.23
N SER A 21 -40.72 -8.04 -25.38
CA SER A 21 -40.14 -7.61 -26.67
C SER A 21 -39.45 -8.70 -27.50
N LEU A 22 -39.31 -9.92 -27.00
CA LEU A 22 -39.09 -11.11 -27.81
C LEU A 22 -40.44 -11.52 -28.46
N LYS A 23 -40.43 -12.50 -29.35
CA LYS A 23 -41.66 -12.89 -30.07
C LYS A 23 -41.89 -14.37 -29.82
N ASP A 24 -43.14 -14.79 -29.65
CA ASP A 24 -43.48 -16.19 -29.35
C ASP A 24 -42.84 -17.19 -30.33
N TYR A 25 -42.64 -16.81 -31.60
CA TYR A 25 -41.90 -17.64 -32.55
C TYR A 25 -40.41 -17.82 -32.19
N SER A 26 -39.72 -16.73 -31.83
CA SER A 26 -38.30 -16.75 -31.49
C SER A 26 -38.06 -17.50 -30.18
N GLU A 27 -38.89 -17.24 -29.18
CA GLU A 27 -38.89 -17.96 -27.90
C GLU A 27 -39.06 -19.47 -28.08
N MET A 28 -40.10 -19.89 -28.81
CA MET A 28 -40.41 -21.32 -28.96
C MET A 28 -39.48 -22.11 -29.90
N TYR A 29 -38.81 -21.46 -30.84
CA TYR A 29 -38.12 -22.16 -31.95
C TYR A 29 -36.67 -21.73 -32.15
N GLU A 30 -36.20 -20.64 -31.52
CA GLU A 30 -34.84 -20.13 -31.67
C GLU A 30 -34.10 -20.10 -30.32
N HIS A 31 -34.76 -19.70 -29.23
CA HIS A 31 -34.15 -19.53 -27.91
C HIS A 31 -34.60 -20.57 -26.86
N ASP A 32 -35.69 -21.30 -27.12
CA ASP A 32 -36.26 -22.32 -26.24
C ASP A 32 -36.76 -21.79 -24.87
N THR A 33 -37.13 -20.50 -24.79
CA THR A 33 -37.72 -19.85 -23.59
C THR A 33 -39.23 -20.07 -23.47
N ASP A 34 -39.88 -19.66 -22.36
CA ASP A 34 -41.34 -19.78 -22.18
C ASP A 34 -42.07 -18.50 -22.61
N PRO A 35 -42.85 -18.49 -23.72
CA PRO A 35 -43.58 -17.30 -24.20
C PRO A 35 -44.70 -16.77 -23.30
N LEU A 36 -44.79 -17.28 -22.09
CA LEU A 36 -45.73 -16.84 -21.07
C LEU A 36 -45.02 -16.23 -19.87
N ASP A 37 -43.69 -16.22 -19.88
CA ASP A 37 -42.82 -15.82 -18.79
C ASP A 37 -41.74 -14.91 -19.35
N ALA A 38 -41.79 -13.64 -18.97
CA ALA A 38 -40.91 -12.63 -19.57
C ALA A 38 -39.44 -12.81 -19.19
N ASP A 39 -39.14 -13.59 -18.15
CA ASP A 39 -37.82 -13.82 -17.56
C ASP A 39 -37.78 -15.32 -17.23
N THR A 40 -37.22 -16.12 -18.15
CA THR A 40 -37.35 -17.58 -18.10
C THR A 40 -36.45 -18.22 -17.04
N ASP A 41 -35.33 -17.60 -16.69
CA ASP A 41 -34.37 -18.11 -15.70
C ASP A 41 -34.38 -17.37 -14.34
N ASP A 42 -35.30 -16.43 -14.18
CA ASP A 42 -35.61 -15.69 -12.95
C ASP A 42 -34.40 -14.86 -12.44
N ASP A 43 -33.67 -14.21 -13.34
CA ASP A 43 -32.42 -13.50 -13.04
C ASP A 43 -32.55 -11.96 -12.97
N ASP A 44 -33.78 -11.45 -13.14
CA ASP A 44 -34.16 -10.03 -13.22
C ASP A 44 -33.83 -9.32 -14.56
N LEU A 45 -33.44 -10.04 -15.61
CA LEU A 45 -33.51 -9.60 -17.01
C LEU A 45 -34.62 -10.34 -17.76
N THR A 46 -35.29 -9.64 -18.68
CA THR A 46 -36.25 -10.33 -19.53
C THR A 46 -35.56 -11.05 -20.68
N ASP A 47 -36.11 -12.16 -21.18
CA ASP A 47 -35.55 -12.92 -22.31
C ASP A 47 -35.26 -12.00 -23.51
N GLY A 48 -36.17 -11.06 -23.76
CA GLY A 48 -36.03 -10.03 -24.79
C GLY A 48 -34.88 -9.04 -24.56
N GLN A 49 -34.53 -8.69 -23.33
CA GLN A 49 -33.37 -7.84 -23.02
C GLN A 49 -32.08 -8.62 -23.26
N GLU A 50 -32.00 -9.84 -22.76
CA GLU A 50 -30.85 -10.71 -22.92
C GLU A 50 -30.54 -10.97 -24.39
N VAL A 51 -31.54 -11.37 -25.19
CA VAL A 51 -31.34 -11.68 -26.60
C VAL A 51 -31.05 -10.43 -27.45
N ASN A 52 -31.73 -9.31 -27.19
CA ASN A 52 -31.67 -8.15 -28.10
C ASN A 52 -30.63 -7.08 -27.69
N GLU A 53 -30.25 -7.01 -26.42
CA GLU A 53 -29.38 -5.94 -25.88
C GLU A 53 -28.06 -6.49 -25.34
N TYR A 54 -28.10 -7.48 -24.45
CA TYR A 54 -26.92 -7.94 -23.71
C TYR A 54 -26.20 -9.14 -24.36
N ASN A 55 -26.88 -9.87 -25.25
CA ASN A 55 -26.39 -11.11 -25.88
C ASN A 55 -26.03 -12.21 -24.88
N THR A 56 -26.68 -12.23 -23.72
CA THR A 56 -26.62 -13.29 -22.71
C THR A 56 -27.54 -14.46 -23.08
N ASN A 57 -27.57 -15.51 -22.26
CA ASN A 57 -28.35 -16.70 -22.51
C ASN A 57 -29.60 -16.75 -21.60
N PRO A 58 -30.83 -16.59 -22.15
CA PRO A 58 -32.08 -16.46 -21.39
C PRO A 58 -32.61 -17.73 -20.72
N LEU A 59 -31.72 -18.72 -20.56
CA LEU A 59 -31.99 -19.98 -19.89
C LEU A 59 -30.97 -20.26 -18.77
N VAL A 60 -30.04 -19.33 -18.55
CA VAL A 60 -28.92 -19.42 -17.63
C VAL A 60 -28.72 -18.06 -16.99
N ALA A 61 -29.21 -17.94 -15.76
CA ALA A 61 -29.14 -16.72 -14.94
C ALA A 61 -27.74 -16.13 -14.72
N ASP A 62 -26.66 -16.81 -15.11
CA ASP A 62 -25.25 -16.41 -14.93
C ASP A 62 -24.50 -16.93 -16.16
N THR A 63 -24.44 -16.10 -17.20
CA THR A 63 -24.03 -16.50 -18.55
C THR A 63 -22.54 -16.86 -18.62
N ASP A 64 -21.68 -16.12 -17.93
CA ASP A 64 -20.23 -16.34 -17.95
C ASP A 64 -19.72 -17.25 -16.80
N GLY A 65 -20.55 -17.49 -15.78
CA GLY A 65 -20.33 -18.44 -14.72
C GLY A 65 -19.42 -17.93 -13.61
N ASP A 66 -19.35 -16.62 -13.38
CA ASP A 66 -18.49 -16.00 -12.37
C ASP A 66 -19.11 -15.94 -10.96
N GLY A 67 -20.42 -16.19 -10.87
CA GLY A 67 -21.20 -16.22 -9.63
C GLY A 67 -22.06 -14.98 -9.37
N LEU A 68 -22.14 -14.02 -10.29
CA LEU A 68 -23.19 -12.99 -10.35
C LEU A 68 -24.24 -13.37 -11.41
N SER A 69 -25.48 -12.90 -11.25
CA SER A 69 -26.46 -13.07 -12.31
C SER A 69 -26.35 -11.98 -13.36
N ASP A 70 -26.72 -12.28 -14.61
CA ASP A 70 -26.64 -11.30 -15.70
C ASP A 70 -27.45 -10.03 -15.33
N GLY A 71 -28.60 -10.21 -14.67
CA GLY A 71 -29.39 -9.12 -14.11
C GLY A 71 -28.73 -8.35 -12.97
N ASP A 72 -28.00 -8.99 -12.06
CA ASP A 72 -27.26 -8.28 -11.00
C ASP A 72 -26.12 -7.45 -11.60
N GLU A 73 -25.40 -8.00 -12.56
CA GLU A 73 -24.33 -7.33 -13.27
C GLU A 73 -24.82 -6.08 -14.01
N VAL A 74 -25.90 -6.21 -14.79
CA VAL A 74 -26.46 -5.09 -15.55
C VAL A 74 -27.10 -4.04 -14.63
N ASN A 75 -27.89 -4.46 -13.64
CA ASN A 75 -28.73 -3.54 -12.87
C ASN A 75 -28.04 -2.95 -11.63
N SER A 76 -27.06 -3.65 -11.05
CA SER A 76 -26.46 -3.29 -9.76
C SER A 76 -24.99 -2.93 -9.86
N TYR A 77 -24.19 -3.70 -10.60
CA TYR A 77 -22.73 -3.61 -10.57
C TYR A 77 -22.12 -2.94 -11.81
N ASN A 78 -22.91 -2.83 -12.89
CA ASN A 78 -22.50 -2.25 -14.17
C ASN A 78 -21.27 -2.95 -14.77
N THR A 79 -21.21 -4.27 -14.62
CA THR A 79 -20.23 -5.18 -15.24
C THR A 79 -20.75 -5.74 -16.56
N ASP A 80 -19.91 -6.45 -17.32
CA ASP A 80 -20.29 -7.10 -18.58
C ASP A 80 -20.69 -8.57 -18.33
N PRO A 81 -21.99 -8.93 -18.45
CA PRO A 81 -22.48 -10.28 -18.11
C PRO A 81 -22.02 -11.41 -19.04
N ASN A 82 -21.12 -11.11 -19.98
CA ASN A 82 -20.47 -12.10 -20.83
C ASN A 82 -18.97 -12.20 -20.55
N ASN A 83 -18.48 -11.54 -19.50
CA ASN A 83 -17.07 -11.44 -19.17
C ASN A 83 -16.84 -11.44 -17.66
N ALA A 84 -16.50 -12.62 -17.15
CA ALA A 84 -16.29 -12.91 -15.74
C ALA A 84 -15.23 -12.05 -15.01
N ASP A 85 -14.55 -11.13 -15.67
CA ASP A 85 -13.50 -10.23 -15.14
C ASP A 85 -13.59 -8.95 -15.99
N THR A 86 -14.51 -8.06 -15.64
CA THR A 86 -14.91 -6.92 -16.46
C THR A 86 -13.77 -5.94 -16.70
N ASP A 87 -12.98 -5.66 -15.68
CA ASP A 87 -11.90 -4.68 -15.75
C ASP A 87 -10.53 -5.27 -16.11
N GLY A 88 -10.39 -6.60 -16.02
CA GLY A 88 -9.21 -7.34 -16.44
C GLY A 88 -8.07 -7.29 -15.44
N ASP A 89 -8.33 -7.05 -14.15
CA ASP A 89 -7.31 -7.00 -13.10
C ASP A 89 -6.84 -8.39 -12.64
N GLY A 90 -7.63 -9.43 -12.94
CA GLY A 90 -7.35 -10.82 -12.63
C GLY A 90 -8.16 -11.42 -11.47
N LEU A 91 -9.08 -10.67 -10.87
CA LEU A 91 -10.18 -11.16 -10.05
C LEU A 91 -11.47 -11.24 -10.88
N SER A 92 -12.39 -12.13 -10.51
CA SER A 92 -13.69 -12.17 -11.19
C SER A 92 -14.67 -11.21 -10.53
N ASP A 93 -15.60 -10.64 -11.30
CA ASP A 93 -16.56 -9.65 -10.78
C ASP A 93 -17.33 -10.23 -9.57
N GLY A 94 -17.71 -11.51 -9.67
CA GLY A 94 -18.33 -12.25 -8.59
C GLY A 94 -17.45 -12.50 -7.37
N ASP A 95 -16.13 -12.69 -7.51
CA ASP A 95 -15.23 -12.82 -6.36
C ASP A 95 -15.03 -11.45 -5.67
N GLU A 96 -14.89 -10.39 -6.47
CA GLU A 96 -14.75 -9.02 -5.97
C GLU A 96 -15.97 -8.59 -5.16
N ILE A 97 -17.18 -8.82 -5.67
CA ILE A 97 -18.41 -8.46 -4.96
C ILE A 97 -18.69 -9.39 -3.77
N ASN A 98 -18.65 -10.72 -3.97
CA ASN A 98 -19.15 -11.65 -2.95
C ASN A 98 -18.13 -12.00 -1.87
N ARG A 99 -16.83 -11.85 -2.16
CA ARG A 99 -15.77 -12.36 -1.29
C ARG A 99 -14.85 -11.28 -0.76
N TYR A 100 -14.39 -10.38 -1.62
CA TYR A 100 -13.36 -9.40 -1.26
C TYR A 100 -13.92 -7.99 -1.01
N ASN A 101 -15.14 -7.71 -1.46
CA ASN A 101 -15.77 -6.39 -1.38
C ASN A 101 -14.90 -5.28 -2.02
N THR A 102 -14.30 -5.59 -3.17
CA THR A 102 -13.56 -4.66 -4.04
C THR A 102 -14.47 -4.14 -5.17
N ASP A 103 -13.97 -3.25 -6.03
CA ASP A 103 -14.76 -2.65 -7.12
C ASP A 103 -14.45 -3.35 -8.45
N PRO A 104 -15.40 -4.10 -9.05
CA PRO A 104 -15.17 -4.90 -10.27
C PRO A 104 -15.04 -4.06 -11.56
N ASN A 105 -14.84 -2.76 -11.39
CA ASN A 105 -14.62 -1.81 -12.47
C ASN A 105 -13.31 -1.01 -12.28
N ASP A 106 -12.50 -1.32 -11.27
CA ASP A 106 -11.20 -0.70 -11.06
C ASP A 106 -10.07 -1.46 -11.76
N ALA A 107 -9.86 -1.13 -13.03
CA ALA A 107 -8.77 -1.71 -13.84
C ALA A 107 -7.33 -1.50 -13.29
N ASN A 108 -7.13 -0.77 -12.18
CA ASN A 108 -5.84 -0.78 -11.48
C ASN A 108 -5.68 -1.98 -10.54
N GLY A 109 -6.78 -2.52 -10.03
CA GLY A 109 -6.85 -3.65 -9.09
C GLY A 109 -6.07 -3.40 -7.81
N ASP A 110 -6.19 -2.21 -7.20
CA ASP A 110 -5.48 -1.77 -5.98
C ASP A 110 -6.47 -0.96 -5.13
N ALA A 111 -7.37 -1.68 -4.45
CA ALA A 111 -8.58 -1.12 -3.85
C ALA A 111 -8.28 -0.14 -2.71
N ASP A 112 -7.20 -0.34 -1.96
CA ASP A 112 -6.78 0.57 -0.90
C ASP A 112 -5.71 1.60 -1.30
N GLY A 113 -5.12 1.45 -2.48
CA GLY A 113 -4.19 2.38 -3.10
C GLY A 113 -2.80 2.40 -2.46
N ASP A 114 -2.37 1.30 -1.86
CA ASP A 114 -1.07 1.19 -1.20
C ASP A 114 0.08 0.76 -2.14
N GLY A 115 -0.29 0.33 -3.35
CA GLY A 115 0.62 -0.06 -4.42
C GLY A 115 0.87 -1.56 -4.55
N VAL A 116 0.12 -2.41 -3.85
CA VAL A 116 -0.01 -3.85 -4.11
C VAL A 116 -1.35 -4.11 -4.78
N SER A 117 -1.39 -4.97 -5.80
CA SER A 117 -2.67 -5.30 -6.43
C SER A 117 -3.46 -6.32 -5.59
N ASP A 118 -4.78 -6.21 -5.56
CA ASP A 118 -5.70 -7.05 -4.81
C ASP A 118 -5.43 -8.55 -5.06
N VAL A 119 -5.21 -8.93 -6.31
CA VAL A 119 -4.89 -10.31 -6.70
C VAL A 119 -3.58 -10.83 -6.07
N ASP A 120 -2.55 -9.99 -5.94
CA ASP A 120 -1.27 -10.33 -5.32
C ASP A 120 -1.39 -10.36 -3.79
N GLU A 121 -2.17 -9.45 -3.21
CA GLU A 121 -2.50 -9.44 -1.79
C GLU A 121 -3.16 -10.75 -1.39
N ILE A 122 -4.19 -11.18 -2.11
CA ILE A 122 -4.94 -12.40 -1.84
C ILE A 122 -4.09 -13.66 -2.06
N ASN A 123 -3.40 -13.75 -3.21
CA ASN A 123 -2.75 -15.01 -3.63
C ASN A 123 -1.31 -15.17 -3.14
N THR A 124 -0.61 -14.06 -2.90
CA THR A 124 0.84 -14.05 -2.61
C THR A 124 1.13 -13.66 -1.16
N HIS A 125 0.48 -12.60 -0.65
CA HIS A 125 0.86 -11.98 0.62
C HIS A 125 -0.06 -12.36 1.79
N GLY A 126 -1.32 -12.70 1.51
CA GLY A 126 -2.34 -12.97 2.52
C GLY A 126 -2.79 -11.72 3.29
N THR A 127 -2.61 -10.54 2.70
CA THR A 127 -3.07 -9.24 3.20
C THR A 127 -4.54 -9.00 2.82
N ASP A 128 -5.15 -7.95 3.37
CA ASP A 128 -6.53 -7.57 3.10
C ASP A 128 -6.57 -6.44 2.04
N PRO A 129 -7.14 -6.66 0.84
CA PRO A 129 -7.08 -5.70 -0.26
C PRO A 129 -7.80 -4.37 0.02
N ASN A 130 -8.59 -4.30 1.09
CA ASN A 130 -9.27 -3.08 1.51
C ASN A 130 -8.58 -2.38 2.69
N ASN A 131 -7.42 -2.87 3.12
CA ASN A 131 -6.72 -2.35 4.29
C ASN A 131 -5.23 -2.16 4.01
N PRO A 132 -4.78 -0.90 3.85
CA PRO A 132 -3.44 -0.59 3.36
C PRO A 132 -2.37 -0.76 4.45
N ASP A 133 -2.62 -1.52 5.52
CA ASP A 133 -1.74 -1.77 6.68
C ASP A 133 -2.36 -2.96 7.43
N SER A 134 -2.10 -4.17 6.91
CA SER A 134 -2.80 -5.39 7.33
C SER A 134 -2.49 -5.80 8.77
N ASP A 135 -1.30 -5.52 9.27
CA ASP A 135 -0.91 -5.84 10.65
C ASP A 135 -1.00 -4.66 11.64
N GLY A 136 -1.20 -3.44 11.15
CA GLY A 136 -1.48 -2.25 11.93
C GLY A 136 -0.23 -1.66 12.60
N ASP A 137 0.97 -1.90 12.08
CA ASP A 137 2.22 -1.37 12.62
C ASP A 137 2.54 0.06 12.16
N GLY A 138 1.78 0.56 11.18
CA GLY A 138 1.85 1.89 10.62
C GLY A 138 2.56 1.98 9.28
N PHE A 139 3.17 0.90 8.77
CA PHE A 139 3.61 0.80 7.38
C PHE A 139 2.51 0.21 6.51
N THR A 140 2.51 0.57 5.23
CA THR A 140 1.57 -0.06 4.31
C THR A 140 2.13 -1.36 3.76
N ASP A 141 1.26 -2.28 3.36
CA ASP A 141 1.66 -3.59 2.87
C ASP A 141 2.63 -3.43 1.67
N GLY A 142 2.33 -2.51 0.76
CA GLY A 142 3.22 -2.13 -0.35
C GLY A 142 4.56 -1.55 0.08
N GLN A 143 4.61 -0.79 1.18
CA GLN A 143 5.89 -0.26 1.71
C GLN A 143 6.75 -1.37 2.29
N GLU A 144 6.14 -2.32 2.96
CA GLU A 144 6.82 -3.47 3.51
C GLU A 144 7.41 -4.37 2.44
N LEU A 145 6.65 -4.62 1.37
CA LEU A 145 7.16 -5.37 0.22
C LEU A 145 8.32 -4.64 -0.47
N GLU A 146 8.27 -3.30 -0.59
CA GLU A 146 9.41 -2.51 -1.08
C GLU A 146 10.64 -2.64 -0.18
N MET A 147 10.44 -2.78 1.14
CA MET A 147 11.49 -3.01 2.12
C MET A 147 11.95 -4.47 2.22
N GLY A 148 11.20 -5.40 1.65
CA GLY A 148 11.41 -6.85 1.79
C GLY A 148 11.08 -7.38 3.19
N THR A 149 10.17 -6.71 3.91
CA THR A 149 9.58 -7.16 5.18
C THR A 149 8.28 -7.91 4.93
N ASN A 150 7.59 -8.32 5.99
CA ASN A 150 6.40 -9.15 5.91
C ASN A 150 5.15 -8.37 6.37
N PRO A 151 4.19 -8.07 5.48
CA PRO A 151 3.02 -7.22 5.76
C PRO A 151 2.00 -7.77 6.76
N MET A 152 2.32 -8.92 7.36
CA MET A 152 1.49 -9.63 8.33
C MET A 152 2.22 -9.81 9.67
N ASP A 153 3.36 -9.14 9.86
CA ASP A 153 4.19 -9.19 11.07
C ASP A 153 4.46 -7.80 11.61
N GLY A 154 3.54 -7.27 12.44
CA GLY A 154 3.63 -5.91 12.96
C GLY A 154 4.74 -5.65 13.98
N SER A 155 5.79 -6.48 13.96
CA SER A 155 7.08 -6.23 14.59
C SER A 155 8.21 -5.86 13.59
N ASP A 156 7.92 -5.89 12.29
CA ASP A 156 8.77 -5.54 11.16
C ASP A 156 7.94 -4.69 10.17
N PRO A 157 8.45 -3.59 9.59
CA PRO A 157 9.76 -3.00 9.80
C PRO A 157 9.93 -2.34 11.16
N VAL A 158 11.10 -2.55 11.75
CA VAL A 158 11.49 -1.83 12.97
C VAL A 158 11.60 -0.33 12.67
N PHE A 159 10.59 0.44 13.10
CA PHE A 159 10.58 1.89 12.99
C PHE A 159 11.50 2.55 14.04
N ILE A 160 12.40 3.41 13.58
CA ILE A 160 13.22 4.27 14.45
C ILE A 160 12.64 5.68 14.48
N ASP A 161 12.09 6.11 15.62
CA ASP A 161 11.65 7.49 15.84
C ASP A 161 12.81 8.47 15.60
N MET A 162 12.52 9.65 15.04
CA MET A 162 13.53 10.68 14.77
C MET A 162 14.32 11.13 16.01
N ASN A 163 13.78 10.91 17.21
CA ASN A 163 14.38 11.24 18.50
C ASN A 163 14.88 10.00 19.26
N ALA A 164 14.85 8.81 18.65
CA ALA A 164 15.28 7.57 19.30
C ALA A 164 16.79 7.54 19.57
N PHE A 165 17.58 8.27 18.79
CA PHE A 165 19.04 8.28 18.96
C PHE A 165 19.49 9.19 20.09
N ASN A 166 20.39 8.66 20.91
CA ASN A 166 21.11 9.42 21.91
C ASN A 166 22.06 10.43 21.25
N THR A 167 21.98 11.67 21.73
CA THR A 167 23.00 12.70 21.46
C THR A 167 24.25 12.42 22.29
N ILE A 168 25.43 12.64 21.72
CA ILE A 168 26.69 12.53 22.45
C ILE A 168 27.45 13.85 22.56
N ASN A 169 28.13 14.04 23.68
CA ASN A 169 28.95 15.21 23.94
C ASN A 169 30.44 14.91 23.81
N PHE A 170 31.21 15.93 23.42
CA PHE A 170 32.66 15.90 23.29
C PHE A 170 33.32 16.84 24.29
N GLY A 171 34.50 16.43 24.74
CA GLY A 171 35.38 17.32 25.50
C GLY A 171 35.79 18.55 24.68
N PHE A 172 36.24 19.58 25.40
CA PHE A 172 36.81 20.79 24.80
C PHE A 172 37.97 20.46 23.87
N ASP A 173 37.96 21.01 22.64
CA ASP A 173 38.94 20.76 21.56
C ASP A 173 39.20 19.27 21.28
N ARG A 174 38.21 18.42 21.55
CA ARG A 174 38.33 16.97 21.38
C ARG A 174 37.33 16.42 20.38
N SER A 175 37.74 15.34 19.73
CA SER A 175 36.92 14.52 18.84
C SER A 175 36.91 13.04 19.26
N ASN A 176 37.71 12.66 20.26
CA ASN A 176 37.66 11.31 20.79
C ASN A 176 36.34 11.06 21.54
N ILE A 177 35.80 9.86 21.37
CA ILE A 177 34.62 9.38 22.09
C ILE A 177 35.06 9.02 23.52
N SER A 178 34.34 9.51 24.53
CA SER A 178 34.54 9.13 25.93
C SER A 178 33.79 7.83 26.25
N ASP A 179 34.09 7.16 27.36
CA ASP A 179 33.40 5.93 27.75
C ASP A 179 31.88 6.13 27.91
N ALA A 180 31.47 7.28 28.46
CA ALA A 180 30.05 7.64 28.58
C ALA A 180 29.39 7.85 27.21
N ALA A 181 30.08 8.53 26.28
CA ALA A 181 29.59 8.69 24.92
C ALA A 181 29.55 7.35 24.17
N ALA A 182 30.50 6.44 24.43
CA ALA A 182 30.52 5.10 23.84
C ALA A 182 29.33 4.24 24.30
N ALA A 183 28.91 4.35 25.57
CA ALA A 183 27.70 3.68 26.06
C ALA A 183 26.44 4.17 25.32
N ASN A 184 26.28 5.49 25.18
CA ASN A 184 25.16 6.07 24.43
C ASN A 184 25.18 5.69 22.94
N LEU A 185 26.36 5.65 22.31
CA LEU A 185 26.49 5.19 20.92
C LEU A 185 26.24 3.69 20.77
N ALA A 186 26.50 2.87 21.80
CA ALA A 186 26.20 1.44 21.76
C ALA A 186 24.68 1.20 21.69
N GLU A 187 23.87 1.97 22.42
CA GLU A 187 22.41 1.95 22.29
C GLU A 187 21.97 2.34 20.87
N ASN A 188 22.58 3.39 20.29
CA ASN A 188 22.31 3.77 18.90
C ASN A 188 22.68 2.66 17.89
N VAL A 189 23.77 1.93 18.15
CA VAL A 189 24.18 0.78 17.33
C VAL A 189 23.16 -0.34 17.41
N GLU A 190 22.59 -0.62 18.58
CA GLU A 190 21.54 -1.65 18.72
C GLU A 190 20.30 -1.29 17.91
N LEU A 191 19.86 -0.03 17.94
CA LEU A 191 18.76 0.45 17.09
C LEU A 191 19.08 0.23 15.60
N LEU A 192 20.26 0.66 15.13
CA LEU A 192 20.66 0.52 13.72
C LEU A 192 20.84 -0.94 13.28
N ARG A 193 21.18 -1.85 14.20
CA ARG A 193 21.26 -3.29 13.91
C ARG A 193 19.87 -3.91 13.74
N ASN A 194 18.91 -3.48 14.55
CA ASN A 194 17.54 -4.00 14.49
C ASN A 194 16.74 -3.42 13.31
N ALA A 195 17.16 -2.29 12.74
CA ALA A 195 16.51 -1.69 11.57
C ALA A 195 17.47 -1.62 10.37
N PRO A 196 17.75 -2.75 9.67
CA PRO A 196 18.76 -2.81 8.62
C PRO A 196 18.46 -1.92 7.41
N ALA A 197 17.18 -1.64 7.12
CA ALA A 197 16.74 -0.77 6.03
C ALA A 197 17.04 0.72 6.25
N PHE A 198 17.22 1.17 7.50
CA PHE A 198 17.39 2.59 7.81
C PHE A 198 18.82 3.07 7.55
N ARG A 199 18.95 4.29 6.99
CA ARG A 199 20.22 5.01 6.90
C ARG A 199 20.27 6.05 8.03
N VAL A 200 21.45 6.57 8.36
CA VAL A 200 21.64 7.54 9.44
C VAL A 200 22.57 8.67 9.01
N ARG A 201 22.18 9.91 9.31
CA ARG A 201 23.04 11.09 9.22
C ARG A 201 23.64 11.39 10.57
N VAL A 202 24.94 11.63 10.61
CA VAL A 202 25.63 12.14 11.80
C VAL A 202 25.97 13.60 11.61
N ASP A 203 25.32 14.47 12.38
CA ASP A 203 25.55 15.91 12.36
C ASP A 203 26.37 16.30 13.61
N ALA A 204 27.56 16.87 13.41
CA ALA A 204 28.45 17.26 14.50
C ALA A 204 28.65 18.78 14.60
N TYR A 205 28.71 19.26 15.83
CA TYR A 205 28.81 20.67 16.17
C TYR A 205 29.97 20.96 17.13
N THR A 206 30.35 22.22 17.19
CA THR A 206 31.29 22.79 18.14
C THR A 206 30.66 23.89 18.97
N ASP A 207 31.36 24.31 20.01
CA ASP A 207 31.06 25.59 20.67
C ASP A 207 31.45 26.77 19.76
N HIS A 208 31.24 27.97 20.27
CA HIS A 208 31.55 29.22 19.56
C HIS A 208 33.00 29.67 19.75
N VAL A 209 33.85 28.87 20.39
CA VAL A 209 35.24 29.22 20.68
C VAL A 209 36.10 29.00 19.43
N GLY A 210 36.87 30.02 19.05
CA GLY A 210 37.77 29.96 17.90
C GLY A 210 37.11 30.32 16.55
N GLY A 211 37.91 30.25 15.49
CA GLY A 211 37.51 30.65 14.14
C GLY A 211 36.63 29.62 13.43
N ASP A 212 35.84 30.07 12.47
CA ASP A 212 34.83 29.22 11.80
C ASP A 212 35.48 28.06 11.01
N GLN A 213 36.59 28.31 10.31
CA GLN A 213 37.32 27.26 9.60
C GLN A 213 37.87 26.18 10.53
N TYR A 214 38.29 26.57 11.73
CA TYR A 214 38.78 25.62 12.73
C TYR A 214 37.62 24.76 13.27
N ASN A 215 36.49 25.39 13.59
CA ASN A 215 35.29 24.70 14.07
C ASN A 215 34.67 23.78 13.03
N LEU A 216 34.71 24.16 11.75
CA LEU A 216 34.31 23.30 10.64
C LEU A 216 35.19 22.04 10.56
N ARG A 217 36.52 22.19 10.67
CA ARG A 217 37.42 21.02 10.68
C ARG A 217 37.25 20.15 11.92
N LEU A 218 36.99 20.75 13.08
CA LEU A 218 36.80 20.01 14.33
C LEU A 218 35.49 19.22 14.32
N SER A 219 34.39 19.84 13.90
CA SER A 219 33.10 19.14 13.72
C SER A 219 33.20 17.99 12.73
N LEU A 220 33.90 18.14 11.59
CA LEU A 220 34.15 17.03 10.65
C LEU A 220 34.89 15.85 11.30
N ARG A 221 35.89 16.12 12.16
CA ARG A 221 36.59 15.05 12.90
C ARG A 221 35.70 14.36 13.93
N ARG A 222 34.80 15.11 14.58
CA ARG A 222 33.80 14.57 15.51
C ARG A 222 32.82 13.65 14.79
N ALA A 223 32.24 14.11 13.69
CA ALA A 223 31.35 13.33 12.85
C ALA A 223 32.04 12.02 12.40
N LYS A 224 33.28 12.12 11.89
CA LYS A 224 34.07 10.94 11.51
C LYS A 224 34.30 9.98 12.68
N SER A 225 34.53 10.47 13.89
CA SER A 225 34.76 9.60 15.05
C SER A 225 33.52 8.75 15.39
N VAL A 226 32.32 9.32 15.22
CA VAL A 226 31.05 8.58 15.37
C VAL A 226 30.87 7.58 14.24
N VAL A 227 31.15 7.95 12.99
CA VAL A 227 31.11 7.02 11.83
C VAL A 227 32.06 5.84 12.06
N ASP A 228 33.29 6.10 12.49
CA ASP A 228 34.29 5.06 12.79
C ASP A 228 33.80 4.14 13.92
N PHE A 229 33.08 4.68 14.91
CA PHE A 229 32.48 3.89 15.98
C PHE A 229 31.35 2.98 15.46
N TYR A 230 30.40 3.52 14.69
CA TYR A 230 29.31 2.72 14.11
C TYR A 230 29.83 1.62 13.17
N THR A 231 30.77 1.96 12.29
CA THR A 231 31.37 0.98 11.35
C THR A 231 32.20 -0.09 12.06
N SER A 232 32.97 0.27 13.08
CA SER A 232 33.71 -0.70 13.91
C SER A 232 32.78 -1.64 14.69
N ASN A 233 31.54 -1.21 14.95
CA ASN A 233 30.50 -2.01 15.58
C ASN A 233 29.53 -2.65 14.56
N GLY A 234 29.92 -2.75 13.28
CA GLY A 234 29.22 -3.58 12.30
C GLY A 234 28.09 -2.89 11.54
N ILE A 235 27.90 -1.58 11.67
CA ILE A 235 26.99 -0.84 10.79
C ILE A 235 27.71 -0.57 9.46
N SER A 236 27.10 -0.95 8.35
CA SER A 236 27.70 -0.77 7.03
C SER A 236 27.87 0.72 6.67
N ALA A 237 28.97 1.08 6.01
CA ALA A 237 29.33 2.47 5.75
C ALA A 237 28.42 3.17 4.73
N ASP A 238 27.78 2.44 3.84
CA ASP A 238 26.75 2.91 2.90
C ASP A 238 25.47 3.39 3.59
N ARG A 239 25.20 2.88 4.80
CA ARG A 239 24.08 3.30 5.65
C ARG A 239 24.35 4.60 6.40
N ILE A 240 25.57 5.15 6.35
CA ILE A 240 25.97 6.27 7.20
C ILE A 240 26.39 7.47 6.35
N GLU A 241 25.73 8.60 6.55
CA GLU A 241 26.15 9.91 6.08
C GLU A 241 26.66 10.75 7.25
N SER A 242 27.56 11.70 7.00
CA SER A 242 28.08 12.54 8.09
C SER A 242 28.40 13.96 7.64
N GLN A 243 28.14 14.92 8.52
CA GLN A 243 28.34 16.35 8.30
C GLN A 243 29.01 16.99 9.51
N GLY A 244 30.04 17.80 9.25
CA GLY A 244 30.58 18.74 10.23
C GLY A 244 29.98 20.11 9.98
N LEU A 245 29.16 20.60 10.91
CA LEU A 245 28.38 21.82 10.73
C LEU A 245 29.04 23.06 11.36
N GLY A 246 30.23 22.90 11.94
CA GLY A 246 30.94 23.98 12.61
C GLY A 246 30.27 24.35 13.94
N LYS A 247 30.10 25.64 14.18
CA LYS A 247 29.53 26.15 15.43
C LYS A 247 28.05 25.78 15.54
N ALA A 248 27.62 25.34 16.72
CA ALA A 248 26.22 25.05 16.98
C ALA A 248 25.33 26.28 16.72
N PRO A 249 24.13 26.10 16.15
CA PRO A 249 23.20 27.21 15.89
C PRO A 249 22.63 27.84 17.16
N VAL A 250 22.74 27.15 18.30
CA VAL A 250 22.29 27.61 19.60
C VAL A 250 23.38 28.47 20.25
N ALA A 251 23.02 29.71 20.61
CA ALA A 251 23.91 30.59 21.37
C ALA A 251 24.10 30.05 22.80
N CYS A 252 25.31 30.15 23.33
CA CYS A 252 25.60 29.81 24.72
C CYS A 252 24.78 30.74 25.63
N MET A 253 23.75 30.23 26.31
CA MET A 253 22.98 31.06 27.26
C MET A 253 23.70 31.28 28.59
N ASP A 254 24.74 30.49 28.88
CA ASP A 254 25.55 30.62 30.08
C ASP A 254 26.96 31.09 29.71
N GLU A 255 27.20 32.40 29.85
CA GLU A 255 28.49 33.04 29.61
C GLU A 255 29.53 32.74 30.70
N THR A 256 29.18 31.94 31.73
CA THR A 256 30.09 31.63 32.84
C THR A 256 31.07 30.49 32.54
N GLU A 257 30.88 29.74 31.45
CA GLU A 257 31.84 28.73 31.01
C GLU A 257 32.97 29.37 30.18
N GLU A 258 34.09 29.67 30.85
CA GLU A 258 35.36 30.13 30.25
C GLU A 258 35.89 29.20 29.11
N ARG A 259 35.29 28.02 28.94
CA ARG A 259 35.65 26.95 27.99
C ARG A 259 34.59 26.65 26.93
N GLY A 260 33.59 27.53 26.78
CA GLY A 260 32.50 27.36 25.81
C GLY A 260 31.45 26.32 26.21
N CYS A 261 30.23 26.43 25.69
CA CYS A 261 29.08 25.64 26.12
C CYS A 261 29.23 24.14 25.81
N GLU A 262 29.23 23.31 26.84
CA GLU A 262 29.31 21.84 26.71
C GLU A 262 28.18 21.24 25.87
N ALA A 263 26.96 21.75 26.03
CA ALA A 263 25.80 21.30 25.25
C ALA A 263 25.94 21.58 23.73
N ASN A 264 26.83 22.48 23.33
CA ASN A 264 27.09 22.75 21.91
C ASN A 264 28.17 21.84 21.31
N ARG A 265 29.02 21.24 22.14
CA ARG A 265 30.06 20.31 21.69
C ARG A 265 29.48 18.90 21.54
N ARG A 266 28.64 18.69 20.54
CA ARG A 266 27.90 17.43 20.40
C ARG A 266 27.88 16.86 19.00
N ALA A 267 27.47 15.60 18.89
CA ALA A 267 27.00 15.01 17.65
C ALA A 267 25.62 14.40 17.86
N GLU A 268 24.77 14.60 16.85
CA GLU A 268 23.41 14.11 16.77
C GLU A 268 23.35 13.07 15.63
N SER A 269 22.63 11.98 15.85
CA SER A 269 22.32 11.01 14.80
C SER A 269 20.86 11.17 14.41
N HIS A 270 20.59 11.30 13.13
CA HIS A 270 19.26 11.46 12.58
C HIS A 270 18.98 10.31 11.63
N PRO A 271 17.88 9.55 11.78
CA PRO A 271 17.52 8.58 10.77
C PRO A 271 17.29 9.30 9.44
N ILE A 272 17.95 8.84 8.39
CA ILE A 272 17.64 9.22 7.01
C ILE A 272 16.78 8.07 6.50
N SER A 273 15.47 8.30 6.45
CA SER A 273 14.62 7.43 5.66
C SER A 273 14.83 7.79 4.18
N THR A 274 15.25 6.82 3.37
CA THR A 274 15.10 6.91 1.91
C THR A 274 13.66 6.63 1.49
N LEU A 275 12.85 6.12 2.41
CA LEU A 275 11.43 5.86 2.21
C LEU A 275 10.74 7.22 2.22
N LYS A 276 10.00 7.52 1.15
CA LYS A 276 9.23 8.76 1.02
C LYS A 276 8.12 8.89 2.06
N TYR A 277 7.87 7.83 2.81
CA TYR A 277 6.68 7.65 3.62
C TYR A 277 7.03 7.55 5.09
N SER A 278 6.14 8.10 5.92
CA SER A 278 6.21 8.06 7.38
C SER A 278 4.97 7.33 7.85
N PRO A 279 5.05 6.50 8.90
CA PRO A 279 3.89 5.78 9.39
C PRO A 279 2.77 6.76 9.74
N LYS A 280 1.54 6.46 9.30
CA LYS A 280 0.37 7.25 9.68
C LYS A 280 0.18 7.07 11.20
N LYS A 281 0.15 8.18 11.93
CA LYS A 281 -0.17 8.19 13.37
C LYS A 281 -1.66 8.08 13.62
#